data_AF-A0A1Y6H974-F1
#
_entry.id   AF-A0A1Y6H974-F1
#
_cell.length_a   1.000
_cell.length_b   1.000
_cell.length_c   1.000
_cell.angle_alpha   90.00
_cell.angle_beta   90.00
_cell.angle_gamma   90.00
#
_symmetry.space_group_name_H-M   'P 1'
#
loop_
_entity.id
_entity.type
_entity.pdbx_description
1 polymer ?
#
loop_
_entity_poly.entity_id
_entity_poly.type
_entity_poly.pdbx_seq_one_letter_code
_entity_poly.pdbx_strand_id
1 'polypeptide(L)' 'MQRDGFAFCITVEQVDALDQLVLPIAAHGDVIASGNADRLDRCSLPGLGSETFDAAGAMRTLLDQLELQRL' A
#
# COMPACT_ATOMS: atom_id res chain seq x y z
N MET A 1 29.12 13.68 -13.17
CA MET A 1 27.74 13.39 -12.73
C MET A 1 27.59 11.87 -12.70
N GLN A 2 28.07 11.24 -11.62
CA GLN A 2 27.90 9.80 -11.41
C GLN A 2 26.40 9.57 -11.18
N ARG A 3 25.74 8.81 -12.06
CA ARG A 3 24.45 8.22 -11.70
C ARG A 3 24.77 7.05 -10.79
N ASP A 4 24.85 7.32 -9.49
CA ASP A 4 24.71 6.28 -8.48
C ASP A 4 23.30 5.72 -8.66
N GLY A 5 23.20 4.70 -9.51
CA GLY A 5 21.98 3.93 -9.64
C GLY A 5 21.76 3.28 -8.29
N PHE A 6 20.76 3.76 -7.54
CA PHE A 6 20.23 3.09 -6.37
C PHE A 6 19.82 1.68 -6.80
N ALA A 7 20.71 0.70 -6.64
CA ALA A 7 20.38 -0.69 -6.83
C ALA A 7 19.60 -1.10 -5.58
N PHE A 8 18.28 -0.92 -5.66
CA PHE A 8 17.34 -1.31 -4.64
C PHE A 8 17.26 -2.84 -4.64
N CYS A 9 17.92 -3.48 -3.68
CA CYS A 9 17.81 -4.93 -3.49
C CYS A 9 16.60 -5.20 -2.60
N ILE A 10 15.51 -5.65 -3.22
CA ILE A 10 14.32 -6.14 -2.54
C ILE A 10 14.39 -7.67 -2.43
N THR A 11 14.07 -8.23 -1.28
CA THR A 11 13.91 -9.69 -1.11
C THR A 11 12.58 -10.15 -1.68
N VAL A 12 12.46 -11.43 -2.05
CA VAL A 12 11.19 -12.01 -2.52
C VAL A 12 10.10 -11.85 -1.46
N GLU A 13 10.43 -12.03 -0.18
CA GLU A 13 9.51 -11.85 0.94
C GLU A 13 9.01 -10.40 1.06
N GLN A 14 9.85 -9.40 0.77
CA GLN A 14 9.47 -8.00 0.76
C GLN A 14 8.59 -7.65 -0.45
N VAL A 15 8.79 -8.30 -1.60
CA VAL A 15 7.88 -8.18 -2.76
C VAL A 15 6.51 -8.76 -2.41
N ASP A 16 6.48 -9.95 -1.81
CA ASP A 16 5.22 -10.60 -1.40
C ASP A 16 4.47 -9.77 -0.35
N ALA A 17 5.20 -9.16 0.60
CA ALA A 17 4.62 -8.25 1.58
C ALA A 17 4.04 -6.99 0.92
N LEU A 18 4.71 -6.44 -0.11
CA LEU A 18 4.20 -5.30 -0.87
C LEU A 18 2.92 -5.68 -1.63
N ASP A 19 2.89 -6.83 -2.29
CA ASP A 19 1.73 -7.33 -3.04
C ASP A 19 0.51 -7.52 -2.14
N GLN A 20 0.71 -8.11 -0.95
CA GLN A 20 -0.34 -8.29 0.06
C GLN A 20 -0.92 -6.98 0.59
N LEU A 21 -0.17 -5.88 0.54
CA LEU A 21 -0.63 -4.55 0.97
C LEU A 21 -1.30 -3.76 -0.16
N VAL A 22 -0.89 -3.99 -1.41
CA VAL A 22 -1.47 -3.30 -2.59
C VAL A 22 -2.84 -3.88 -2.95
N LEU A 23 -3.04 -5.19 -2.82
CA LEU A 23 -4.27 -5.87 -3.21
C LEU A 23 -5.52 -5.33 -2.45
N PRO A 24 -5.49 -5.15 -1.12
CA PRO A 24 -6.62 -4.61 -0.36
C PRO A 24 -6.91 -3.15 -0.73
N ILE A 25 -5.87 -2.33 -0.93
CA ILE A 25 -6.02 -0.92 -1.32
C ILE A 25 -6.73 -0.81 -2.67
N ALA A 26 -6.36 -1.64 -3.64
CA ALA A 26 -7.00 -1.67 -4.95
C ALA A 26 -8.47 -2.13 -4.86
N ALA A 27 -8.75 -3.16 -4.07
CA ALA A 27 -10.10 -3.66 -3.85
C ALA A 27 -11.00 -2.62 -3.15
N HIS A 28 -10.49 -1.94 -2.12
CA HIS A 28 -11.21 -0.89 -1.41
C HIS A 28 -11.45 0.32 -2.32
N GLY A 29 -10.44 0.71 -3.11
CA GLY A 29 -10.55 1.76 -4.11
C GLY A 29 -11.62 1.47 -5.16
N ASP A 30 -11.72 0.23 -5.64
CA ASP A 30 -12.76 -0.19 -6.59
C ASP A 30 -14.16 -0.12 -5.97
N VAL A 31 -14.34 -0.55 -4.73
CA VAL A 31 -15.63 -0.43 -4.01
C VAL A 31 -16.04 1.03 -3.81
N ILE A 32 -15.08 1.92 -3.50
CA ILE A 32 -15.34 3.36 -3.35
C ILE A 32 -15.66 4.00 -4.71
N ALA A 33 -14.91 3.67 -5.76
CA ALA A 33 -15.06 4.24 -7.10
C ALA A 33 -16.30 3.73 -7.86
N SER A 34 -16.69 2.47 -7.64
CA SER A 34 -17.89 1.85 -8.22
C SER A 34 -19.17 2.15 -7.44
N GLY A 35 -19.06 2.66 -6.21
CA GLY A 35 -20.17 2.79 -5.27
C GLY A 35 -20.90 4.13 -5.35
N ASN A 36 -22.22 4.07 -5.59
CA ASN A 36 -23.14 5.08 -5.04
C ASN A 36 -22.97 5.07 -3.51
N ALA A 37 -22.43 6.15 -2.95
CA ALA A 37 -22.22 6.30 -1.50
C ALA A 37 -23.47 6.01 -0.66
N ASP A 38 -24.66 6.14 -1.26
CA ASP A 38 -25.97 5.83 -0.68
C ASP A 38 -26.22 4.34 -0.37
N ARG A 39 -25.45 3.42 -0.98
CA ARG A 39 -25.58 1.96 -0.79
C ARG A 39 -24.58 1.39 0.21
N LEU A 40 -23.58 2.18 0.61
CA LEU A 40 -22.64 1.81 1.66
C LEU A 40 -23.29 2.15 3.00
N ASP A 41 -23.24 1.23 3.97
CA ASP A 41 -23.67 1.56 5.32
C ASP A 41 -22.81 2.72 5.85
N ARG A 42 -23.38 3.57 6.72
CA ARG A 42 -22.72 4.79 7.22
C ARG A 42 -21.36 4.51 7.87
N CYS A 43 -21.13 3.28 8.35
CA CYS A 43 -19.86 2.86 8.95
C CYS A 43 -18.87 2.22 7.96
N SER A 44 -19.31 1.83 6.75
CA SER A 44 -18.47 1.14 5.77
C SER A 44 -17.42 2.05 5.14
N LEU A 45 -17.77 3.28 4.77
CA LEU A 45 -16.83 4.24 4.19
C LEU A 45 -15.69 4.61 5.15
N PRO A 46 -15.94 4.95 6.43
CA PRO A 46 -14.88 5.14 7.42
C PRO A 46 -14.02 3.90 7.64
N GLY A 47 -14.61 2.70 7.66
CA GLY A 47 -13.88 1.43 7.82
C GLY A 47 -12.90 1.17 6.68
N LEU A 48 -13.37 1.24 5.43
CA LEU A 48 -12.53 1.08 4.23
C LEU A 48 -11.41 2.13 4.17
N GLY A 49 -11.70 3.37 4.59
CA GLY A 49 -10.71 4.44 4.69
C GLY A 49 -9.62 4.15 5.72
N SER A 50 -9.99 3.65 6.90
CA SER A 50 -9.02 3.27 7.95
C SER A 50 -8.12 2.13 7.49
N GLU A 51 -8.70 1.06 6.93
CA GLU A 51 -7.93 -0.10 6.46
C GLU A 51 -6.98 0.28 5.31
N THR A 52 -7.41 1.18 4.43
CA THR A 52 -6.56 1.71 3.35
C THR A 52 -5.41 2.56 3.90
N PHE A 53 -5.68 3.40 4.91
CA PHE A 53 -4.65 4.21 5.55
C PHE A 53 -3.60 3.36 6.26
N ASP A 54 -4.03 2.32 6.99
CA ASP A 54 -3.14 1.40 7.67
C ASP A 54 -2.27 0.62 6.69
N ALA A 55 -2.85 0.11 5.59
CA ALA A 55 -2.11 -0.57 4.54
C ALA A 55 -1.08 0.34 3.86
N ALA A 56 -1.45 1.59 3.55
CA ALA A 56 -0.52 2.57 2.99
C ALA A 56 0.61 2.94 3.97
N GLY A 57 0.32 3.01 5.27
CA GLY A 57 1.30 3.19 6.33
C GLY A 57 2.32 2.04 6.38
N ALA A 58 1.84 0.80 6.33
CA ALA A 58 2.69 -0.38 6.29
C ALA A 58 3.58 -0.42 5.03
N MET A 59 3.03 -0.07 3.86
CA MET A 59 3.82 0.06 2.62
C MET A 59 4.94 1.09 2.77
N ARG A 60 4.64 2.25 3.38
CA ARG A 60 5.63 3.29 3.61
C ARG A 60 6.74 2.82 4.53
N THR A 61 6.41 2.14 5.63
CA THR A 61 7.42 1.55 6.52
C THR A 61 8.31 0.54 5.82
N LEU A 62 7.75 -0.32 4.96
CA LEU A 62 8.55 -1.26 4.16
C LEU A 62 9.48 -0.53 3.19
N LEU A 63 8.99 0.52 2.52
CA LEU A 63 9.81 1.34 1.62
C LEU A 63 10.95 2.07 2.37
N ASP A 64 10.67 2.62 3.55
CA ASP A 64 11.68 3.24 4.40
C ASP A 64 12.74 2.21 4.86
N GLN A 65 12.32 0.98 5.21
CA GLN A 65 13.24 -0.12 5.55
C GLN A 65 14.12 -0.54 4.36
N LEU A 66 13.58 -0.48 3.14
CA LEU A 66 14.32 -0.79 1.93
C LEU A 66 15.32 0.32 1.58
N GLU A 67 14.98 1.59 1.84
CA GLU A 67 15.91 2.72 1.69
C GLU A 67 17.11 2.59 2.64
N LEU A 68 16.88 2.04 3.85
CA LEU A 68 17.93 1.77 4.83
C LEU A 68 18.75 0.50 4.52
N GLN A 69 18.22 -0.43 3.73
CA GLN A 69 18.95 -1.60 3.23
C GLN A 69 19.93 -1.17 2.14
N ARG A 70 21.10 -0.72 2.57
CA ARG A 70 22.21 -0.39 1.68
C ARG A 70 22.93 -1.67 1.24
N LEU A 71 23.17 -1.81 -0.06
CA LEU A 71 24.03 -2.82 -0.67
C LEU A 71 25.46 -2.81 -0.10
#